data_AF-A0A1F2TU13-F1
#
_entry.id   AF-A0A1F2TU13-F1
#
_cell.length_a   1.000
_cell.length_b   1.000
_cell.length_c   1.000
_cell.angle_alpha   90.00
_cell.angle_beta   90.00
_cell.angle_gamma   90.00
#
_symmetry.space_group_name_H-M   'P 1'
#
loop_
_entity.id
_entity.type
_entity.pdbx_description
1 polymer ?
#
loop_
_entity_poly.entity_id
_entity_poly.type
_entity_poly.pdbx_seq_one_letter_code
_entity_poly.pdbx_strand_id
1 'polypeptide(L)'
;MAEDYSAFRPSKIWKRMDSERRVDAAQVFWTDEQSAEQQVEAISAIAGHMKFRTKTLFSLPLDRKARYLASLPIMPDTVAARALVNYHLERQRPMMGAFLDSLGIAHENGLINDENVTRPDAAKLRAAGEELAKSFPQEDVALYFSTLISQDPETWGALAESAAIATHPAT
;
A
#
# COMPACT_ATOMS: atom_id res chain seq x y z
N MET A 1 -11.08 17.07 18.02
CA MET A 1 -9.64 16.96 17.72
C MET A 1 -9.55 16.08 16.47
N ALA A 2 -8.99 16.58 15.36
CA ALA A 2 -8.78 15.72 14.19
C ALA A 2 -7.66 14.73 14.54
N GLU A 3 -7.90 13.44 14.35
CA GLU A 3 -6.87 12.41 14.56
C GLU A 3 -5.71 12.63 13.58
N ASP A 4 -4.47 12.51 14.07
CA ASP A 4 -3.27 12.70 13.26
C ASP A 4 -2.93 11.42 12.49
N TYR A 5 -3.33 11.38 11.22
CA TYR A 5 -3.01 10.28 10.30
C TYR A 5 -1.71 10.51 9.52
N SER A 6 -0.87 11.49 9.90
CA SER A 6 0.38 11.79 9.19
C SER A 6 1.38 10.62 9.21
N ALA A 7 1.24 9.67 10.12
CA ALA A 7 1.97 8.41 10.12
C ALA A 7 1.62 7.55 8.90
N PHE A 8 0.39 7.59 8.40
CA PHE A 8 -0.09 6.78 7.29
C PHE A 8 0.16 7.41 5.91
N ARG A 9 1.02 8.43 5.81
CA ARG A 9 1.43 8.93 4.48
C ARG A 9 2.05 7.80 3.65
N PRO A 10 1.74 7.69 2.34
CA PRO A 10 2.21 6.59 1.51
C PRO A 10 3.72 6.37 1.55
N SER A 11 4.51 7.45 1.45
CA SER A 11 5.98 7.39 1.54
C SER A 11 6.50 6.87 2.88
N LYS A 12 5.78 7.15 3.99
CA LYS A 12 6.13 6.60 5.31
C LYS A 12 5.79 5.12 5.42
N ILE A 13 4.66 4.69 4.86
CA ILE A 13 4.27 3.27 4.80
C ILE A 13 5.31 2.50 3.99
N TRP A 14 5.64 2.98 2.78
CA TRP A 14 6.68 2.42 1.93
C TRP A 14 8.01 2.22 2.65
N LYS A 15 8.44 3.22 3.43
CA LYS A 15 9.70 3.16 4.17
C LYS A 15 9.72 2.09 5.27
N ARG A 16 8.56 1.72 5.84
CA ARG A 16 8.45 0.69 6.89
C ARG A 16 8.48 -0.74 6.33
N MET A 17 8.10 -0.93 5.07
CA MET A 17 8.19 -2.24 4.44
C MET A 17 9.64 -2.74 4.47
N ASP A 18 9.83 -4.05 4.56
CA ASP A 18 11.15 -4.64 4.38
C ASP A 18 11.64 -4.45 2.94
N SER A 19 12.94 -4.69 2.72
CA SER A 19 13.54 -4.43 1.40
C SER A 19 13.03 -5.36 0.31
N GLU A 20 12.68 -6.61 0.63
CA GLU A 20 12.21 -7.59 -0.33
C GLU A 20 10.82 -7.21 -0.84
N ARG A 21 9.93 -6.88 0.10
CA ARG A 21 8.57 -6.41 -0.18
C ARG A 21 8.54 -5.10 -0.95
N ARG A 22 9.44 -4.16 -0.67
CA ARG A 22 9.57 -2.93 -1.50
C ARG A 22 9.96 -3.26 -2.94
N VAL A 23 10.86 -4.21 -3.15
CA VAL A 23 11.27 -4.62 -4.50
C VAL A 23 10.12 -5.32 -5.21
N ASP A 24 9.38 -6.20 -4.54
CA ASP A 24 8.21 -6.87 -5.12
C ASP A 24 7.11 -5.87 -5.50
N ALA A 25 6.73 -4.97 -4.59
CA ALA A 25 5.78 -3.90 -4.87
C ALA A 25 6.23 -2.99 -6.03
N ALA A 26 7.53 -2.68 -6.11
CA ALA A 26 8.10 -1.93 -7.22
C ALA A 26 8.00 -2.70 -8.55
N GLN A 27 8.19 -4.02 -8.56
CA GLN A 27 8.04 -4.82 -9.78
C GLN A 27 6.61 -4.74 -10.32
N VAL A 28 5.61 -4.98 -9.45
CA VAL A 28 4.19 -4.90 -9.81
C VAL A 28 3.84 -3.50 -10.31
N PHE A 29 4.35 -2.45 -9.64
CA PHE A 29 4.15 -1.06 -10.05
C PHE A 29 4.63 -0.77 -11.48
N TRP A 30 5.79 -1.29 -11.87
CA TRP A 30 6.37 -1.04 -13.20
C TRP A 30 5.69 -1.83 -14.33
N THR A 31 4.96 -2.89 -14.01
CA THR A 31 4.20 -3.69 -14.99
C THR A 31 2.75 -3.26 -15.13
N ASP A 32 2.26 -2.40 -14.24
CA ASP A 32 0.89 -1.89 -14.31
C ASP A 32 0.73 -0.81 -15.39
N GLU A 33 -0.19 -1.05 -16.33
CA GLU A 33 -0.48 -0.13 -17.42
C GLU A 33 -1.25 1.12 -16.95
N GLN A 34 -1.95 1.02 -15.81
CA GLN A 34 -2.72 2.14 -15.23
C GLN A 34 -1.84 3.11 -14.42
N SER A 35 -0.54 2.83 -14.31
CA SER A 35 0.42 3.62 -13.52
C SER A 35 1.30 4.54 -14.37
N ALA A 36 1.03 4.73 -15.66
CA ALA A 36 1.94 5.41 -16.59
C ALA A 36 2.42 6.80 -16.10
N GLU A 37 1.54 7.62 -15.54
CA GLU A 37 1.90 8.94 -14.99
C GLU A 37 2.84 8.82 -13.79
N GLN A 38 2.50 7.96 -12.83
CA GLN A 38 3.34 7.73 -11.65
C GLN A 38 4.67 7.07 -12.05
N GLN A 39 4.71 6.25 -13.10
CA GLN A 39 5.93 5.66 -13.62
C GLN A 39 6.87 6.72 -14.20
N VAL A 40 6.35 7.73 -14.92
CA VAL A 40 7.14 8.88 -15.39
C VAL A 40 7.69 9.70 -14.23
N GLU A 41 6.89 9.92 -13.19
CA GLU A 41 7.32 10.59 -11.97
C GLU A 41 8.44 9.79 -11.26
N ALA A 42 8.28 8.48 -11.13
CA ALA A 42 9.27 7.58 -10.55
C ALA A 42 10.59 7.59 -11.34
N ILE A 43 10.53 7.56 -12.67
CA ILE A 43 11.71 7.71 -13.54
C ILE A 43 12.42 9.04 -13.24
N SER A 44 11.67 10.13 -13.09
CA SER A 44 12.24 11.46 -12.80
C SER A 44 12.90 11.51 -11.43
N ALA A 45 12.28 10.92 -10.41
CA ALA A 45 12.84 10.82 -9.07
C ALA A 45 14.14 10.00 -9.04
N ILE A 46 14.15 8.82 -9.70
CA ILE A 46 15.34 7.98 -9.82
C ILE A 46 16.43 8.70 -10.60
N ALA A 47 16.10 9.40 -11.70
CA ALA A 47 17.07 10.14 -12.50
C ALA A 47 17.76 11.22 -11.65
N GLY A 48 16.98 11.98 -10.88
CA GLY A 48 17.49 13.02 -9.98
C GLY A 48 18.41 12.44 -8.90
N HIS A 49 18.02 11.32 -8.28
CA HIS A 49 18.82 10.70 -7.22
C HIS A 49 20.11 10.05 -7.73
N MET A 50 20.02 9.27 -8.82
CA MET A 50 21.13 8.53 -9.40
C MET A 50 22.00 9.39 -10.35
N LYS A 51 21.58 10.62 -10.64
CA LYS A 51 22.18 11.51 -11.66
C LYS A 51 22.23 10.88 -13.05
N PHE A 52 21.25 10.04 -13.37
CA PHE A 52 21.10 9.43 -14.68
C PHE A 52 20.28 10.30 -15.62
N ARG A 53 20.47 10.12 -16.93
CA ARG A 53 19.52 10.63 -17.91
C ARG A 53 18.25 9.77 -17.88
N THR A 54 17.08 10.39 -17.93
CA THR A 54 15.78 9.69 -17.95
C THR A 54 15.71 8.64 -19.05
N LYS A 55 16.22 8.94 -20.25
CA LYS A 55 16.32 7.99 -21.39
C LYS A 55 17.01 6.68 -21.01
N THR A 56 18.07 6.73 -20.20
CA THR A 56 18.76 5.52 -19.73
C THR A 56 17.84 4.66 -18.88
N LEU A 57 17.08 5.30 -17.98
CA LEU A 57 16.16 4.59 -17.09
C LEU A 57 15.03 3.89 -17.84
N PHE A 58 14.47 4.52 -18.88
CA PHE A 58 13.43 3.87 -19.70
C PHE A 58 13.90 2.53 -20.29
N SER A 59 15.16 2.45 -20.70
CA SER A 59 15.77 1.24 -21.27
C SER A 59 16.23 0.19 -20.25
N LEU A 60 16.17 0.48 -18.94
CA LEU A 60 16.63 -0.47 -17.94
C LEU A 60 15.71 -1.70 -17.84
N PRO A 61 16.29 -2.89 -17.59
CA PRO A 61 15.55 -4.06 -17.16
C PRO A 61 14.66 -3.78 -15.94
N LEU A 62 13.51 -4.46 -15.88
CA LEU A 62 12.50 -4.33 -14.81
C LEU A 62 13.10 -4.51 -13.42
N ASP A 63 13.93 -5.55 -13.23
CA ASP A 63 14.56 -5.85 -11.95
C ASP A 63 15.45 -4.69 -11.46
N ARG A 64 16.16 -4.01 -12.37
CA ARG A 64 16.96 -2.83 -12.04
C ARG A 64 16.08 -1.63 -11.69
N LYS A 65 15.03 -1.37 -12.46
CA LYS A 65 14.06 -0.29 -12.16
C LYS A 65 13.42 -0.49 -10.78
N ALA A 66 13.02 -1.72 -10.48
CA ALA A 66 12.42 -2.08 -9.20
C ALA A 66 13.39 -1.85 -8.03
N ARG A 67 14.65 -2.32 -8.14
CA ARG A 67 15.68 -2.08 -7.12
C ARG A 67 15.96 -0.60 -6.91
N TYR A 68 16.06 0.21 -7.97
CA TYR A 68 16.29 1.64 -7.84
C TYR A 68 15.12 2.37 -7.18
N LEU A 69 13.89 2.01 -7.52
CA LEU A 69 12.70 2.57 -6.88
C LEU A 69 12.66 2.20 -5.39
N ALA A 70 12.90 0.92 -5.06
CA ALA A 70 12.93 0.39 -3.70
C ALA A 70 14.03 1.01 -2.82
N SER A 71 15.11 1.51 -3.43
CA SER A 71 16.22 2.16 -2.73
C SER A 71 16.12 3.68 -2.65
N LEU A 72 15.07 4.31 -3.22
CA LEU A 72 14.95 5.77 -3.15
C LEU A 72 14.87 6.25 -1.70
N PRO A 73 15.70 7.23 -1.29
CA PRO A 73 15.66 7.76 0.07
C PRO A 73 14.40 8.62 0.33
N ILE A 74 13.90 9.27 -0.71
CA ILE A 74 12.70 10.10 -0.69
C ILE A 74 11.79 9.58 -1.80
N MET A 75 10.73 8.90 -1.40
CA MET A 75 9.72 8.36 -2.30
C MET A 75 8.58 9.39 -2.46
N PRO A 76 8.20 9.79 -3.69
CA PRO A 76 7.01 10.62 -3.89
C PRO A 76 5.75 9.91 -3.39
N ASP A 77 4.84 10.64 -2.74
CA ASP A 77 3.64 10.03 -2.13
C ASP A 77 2.69 9.42 -3.18
N THR A 78 2.55 10.06 -4.34
CA THR A 78 1.77 9.57 -5.48
C THR A 78 2.29 8.23 -5.99
N VAL A 79 3.61 8.08 -6.12
CA VAL A 79 4.27 6.85 -6.55
C VAL A 79 4.13 5.76 -5.47
N ALA A 80 4.37 6.10 -4.21
CA ALA A 80 4.20 5.16 -3.10
C ALA A 80 2.74 4.68 -2.98
N ALA A 81 1.77 5.59 -3.09
CA ALA A 81 0.35 5.26 -3.03
C ALA A 81 -0.01 4.26 -4.13
N ARG A 82 0.40 4.53 -5.37
CA ARG A 82 0.13 3.64 -6.49
C ARG A 82 0.81 2.28 -6.32
N ALA A 83 2.08 2.25 -5.91
CA ALA A 83 2.81 0.99 -5.70
C ALA A 83 2.19 0.13 -4.59
N LEU A 84 1.72 0.74 -3.50
CA LEU A 84 1.03 0.04 -2.42
C LEU A 84 -0.28 -0.58 -2.91
N VAL A 85 -1.11 0.18 -3.63
CA VAL A 85 -2.36 -0.32 -4.20
C VAL A 85 -2.12 -1.49 -5.15
N ASN A 86 -1.16 -1.34 -6.06
CA ASN A 86 -0.84 -2.39 -7.03
C ASN A 86 -0.34 -3.65 -6.33
N TYR A 87 0.50 -3.51 -5.31
CA TYR A 87 0.97 -4.65 -4.50
C TYR A 87 -0.20 -5.41 -3.85
N HIS A 88 -1.16 -4.71 -3.23
CA HIS A 88 -2.34 -5.35 -2.65
C HIS A 88 -3.17 -6.10 -3.69
N LEU A 89 -3.42 -5.45 -4.82
CA LEU A 89 -4.21 -6.01 -5.91
C LEU A 89 -3.54 -7.18 -6.62
N GLU A 90 -2.21 -7.29 -6.60
CA GLU A 90 -1.52 -8.40 -7.25
C GLU A 90 -1.18 -9.53 -6.28
N ARG A 91 -0.78 -9.18 -5.04
CA ARG A 91 -0.22 -10.12 -4.07
C ARG A 91 -1.17 -10.49 -2.94
N GLN A 92 -2.15 -9.65 -2.64
CA GLN A 92 -2.93 -9.76 -1.39
C GLN A 92 -4.46 -9.78 -1.58
N ARG A 93 -4.95 -10.06 -2.81
CA ARG A 93 -6.40 -10.17 -3.09
C ARG A 93 -7.17 -11.10 -2.14
N PRO A 94 -6.66 -12.28 -1.76
CA PRO A 94 -7.38 -13.14 -0.82
C PRO A 94 -7.62 -12.47 0.54
N MET A 95 -6.64 -11.72 1.04
CA MET A 95 -6.76 -10.98 2.30
C MET A 95 -7.75 -9.81 2.17
N MET A 96 -7.68 -9.07 1.07
CA MET A 96 -8.62 -7.98 0.78
C MET A 96 -10.06 -8.50 0.73
N GLY A 97 -10.30 -9.61 0.03
CA GLY A 97 -11.62 -10.23 -0.06
C GLY A 97 -12.13 -10.68 1.31
N ALA A 98 -11.31 -11.44 2.06
CA ALA A 98 -11.68 -11.89 3.40
C ALA A 98 -12.06 -10.73 4.34
N PHE A 99 -11.35 -9.60 4.26
CA PHE A 99 -11.70 -8.41 5.03
C PHE A 99 -13.06 -7.83 4.61
N LEU A 100 -13.29 -7.65 3.32
CA LEU A 100 -14.55 -7.10 2.81
C LEU A 100 -15.75 -8.05 3.07
N ASP A 101 -15.55 -9.35 2.92
CA ASP A 101 -16.52 -10.40 3.29
C ASP A 101 -16.90 -10.32 4.76
N SER A 102 -15.92 -10.14 5.67
CA SER A 102 -16.18 -9.99 7.10
C SER A 102 -17.01 -8.74 7.44
N LEU A 103 -16.89 -7.70 6.60
CA LEU A 103 -17.68 -6.48 6.71
C LEU A 103 -19.03 -6.59 6.00
N GLY A 104 -19.28 -7.66 5.23
CA GLY A 104 -20.46 -7.82 4.39
C GLY A 104 -20.51 -6.81 3.24
N ILE A 105 -19.34 -6.34 2.78
CA ILE A 105 -19.23 -5.39 1.66
C ILE A 105 -19.10 -6.20 0.37
N ALA A 106 -20.03 -5.97 -0.56
CA ALA A 106 -19.96 -6.60 -1.87
C ALA A 106 -18.69 -6.16 -2.61
N HIS A 107 -17.96 -7.13 -3.14
CA HIS A 107 -16.72 -6.89 -3.84
C HIS A 107 -16.51 -7.89 -4.98
N GLU A 108 -15.67 -7.52 -5.93
CA GLU A 108 -15.19 -8.40 -6.98
C GLU A 108 -13.66 -8.51 -6.85
N ASN A 109 -13.17 -9.69 -6.45
CA ASN A 109 -11.73 -9.94 -6.27
C ASN A 109 -11.01 -8.91 -5.38
N GLY A 110 -11.65 -8.45 -4.29
CA GLY A 110 -11.10 -7.46 -3.38
C GLY A 110 -11.29 -6.00 -3.81
N LEU A 111 -12.00 -5.73 -4.90
CA LEU A 111 -12.38 -4.40 -5.35
C LEU A 111 -13.85 -4.12 -5.06
N ILE A 112 -14.11 -2.97 -4.46
CA ILE A 112 -15.47 -2.47 -4.26
C ILE A 112 -15.93 -1.86 -5.59
N ASN A 113 -16.98 -2.42 -6.18
CA ASN A 113 -17.58 -1.92 -7.42
C ASN A 113 -18.74 -0.94 -7.16
N ASP A 114 -19.19 -0.81 -5.91
CA ASP A 114 -20.30 0.07 -5.52
C ASP A 114 -19.77 1.38 -4.93
N GLU A 115 -20.17 2.51 -5.52
CA GLU A 115 -19.81 3.84 -5.03
C GLU A 115 -20.56 4.23 -3.74
N ASN A 116 -21.61 3.47 -3.35
CA ASN A 116 -22.46 3.72 -2.18
C ASN A 116 -22.18 2.78 -1.00
N VAL A 117 -20.94 2.32 -0.81
CA VAL A 117 -20.61 1.53 0.38
C VAL A 117 -20.82 2.38 1.63
N THR A 118 -21.83 2.01 2.42
CA THR A 118 -22.06 2.59 3.74
C THR A 118 -20.83 2.38 4.60
N ARG A 119 -20.29 3.49 5.14
CA ARG A 119 -19.18 3.46 6.09
C ARG A 119 -19.51 2.47 7.22
N PRO A 120 -18.71 1.39 7.41
CA PRO A 120 -18.92 0.46 8.51
C PRO A 120 -18.71 1.17 9.85
N ASP A 121 -19.41 0.73 10.90
CA ASP A 121 -19.19 1.29 12.22
C ASP A 121 -17.79 0.93 12.76
N ALA A 122 -17.24 1.78 13.61
CA ALA A 122 -15.88 1.63 14.12
C ALA A 122 -15.66 0.33 14.93
N ALA A 123 -16.69 -0.17 15.64
CA ALA A 123 -16.58 -1.43 16.37
C ALA A 123 -16.57 -2.63 15.42
N LYS A 124 -17.38 -2.61 14.36
CA LYS A 124 -17.32 -3.64 13.30
C LYS A 124 -15.99 -3.61 12.55
N LEU A 125 -15.43 -2.44 12.25
CA LEU A 125 -14.10 -2.33 11.63
C LEU A 125 -13.02 -2.97 12.51
N ARG A 126 -13.00 -2.66 13.82
CA ARG A 126 -12.04 -3.25 14.76
C ARG A 126 -12.20 -4.78 14.85
N ALA A 127 -13.43 -5.27 15.01
CA ALA A 127 -13.71 -6.70 15.07
C ALA A 127 -13.30 -7.44 13.79
N ALA A 128 -13.58 -6.87 12.61
CA ALA A 128 -13.13 -7.40 11.32
C ALA A 128 -11.60 -7.41 11.22
N GLY A 129 -10.93 -6.36 11.71
CA GLY A 129 -9.48 -6.29 11.74
C GLY A 129 -8.84 -7.35 12.63
N GLU A 130 -9.40 -7.58 13.82
CA GLU A 130 -8.96 -8.64 14.73
C GLU A 130 -9.18 -10.04 14.14
N GLU A 131 -10.31 -10.25 13.44
CA GLU A 131 -10.59 -11.52 12.78
C GLU A 131 -9.62 -11.79 11.63
N LEU A 132 -9.34 -10.76 10.81
CA LEU A 132 -8.39 -10.87 9.71
C LEU A 132 -6.99 -11.24 10.20
N ALA A 133 -6.56 -10.65 11.33
CA ALA A 133 -5.26 -10.93 11.95
C ALA A 133 -5.11 -12.37 12.48
N LYS A 134 -6.19 -13.14 12.61
CA LYS A 134 -6.12 -14.58 12.95
C LYS A 134 -5.80 -15.46 11.75
N SER A 135 -6.06 -14.96 10.53
CA SER A 135 -5.98 -15.74 9.29
C SER A 135 -4.80 -15.34 8.39
N PHE A 136 -4.21 -14.18 8.61
CA PHE A 136 -3.13 -13.63 7.79
C PHE A 136 -1.95 -13.13 8.64
N PRO A 137 -0.72 -13.08 8.10
CA PRO A 137 0.43 -12.52 8.79
C PRO A 137 0.16 -11.09 9.28
N GLN A 138 0.54 -10.80 10.52
CA GLN A 138 0.24 -9.51 11.16
C GLN A 138 0.82 -8.31 10.39
N GLU A 139 2.02 -8.46 9.84
CA GLU A 139 2.69 -7.48 8.99
C GLU A 139 1.92 -7.17 7.69
N ASP A 140 1.27 -8.17 7.10
CA ASP A 140 0.46 -8.00 5.89
C ASP A 140 -0.82 -7.25 6.20
N VAL A 141 -1.50 -7.65 7.28
CA VAL A 141 -2.71 -6.98 7.78
C VAL A 141 -2.42 -5.51 8.10
N ALA A 142 -1.30 -5.24 8.80
CA ALA A 142 -0.91 -3.88 9.15
C ALA A 142 -0.57 -3.02 7.92
N LEU A 143 0.10 -3.60 6.92
CA LEU A 143 0.38 -2.92 5.65
C LEU A 143 -0.91 -2.59 4.89
N TYR A 144 -1.85 -3.53 4.83
CA TYR A 144 -3.13 -3.33 4.18
C TYR A 144 -3.97 -2.24 4.85
N PHE A 145 -4.13 -2.30 6.17
CA PHE A 145 -4.87 -1.27 6.91
C PHE A 145 -4.20 0.10 6.85
N SER A 146 -2.86 0.15 6.93
CA SER A 146 -2.14 1.40 6.71
C SER A 146 -2.45 2.00 5.33
N THR A 147 -2.58 1.15 4.31
CA THR A 147 -2.90 1.60 2.94
C THR A 147 -4.33 2.11 2.84
N LEU A 148 -5.31 1.42 3.43
CA LEU A 148 -6.70 1.89 3.47
C LEU A 148 -6.84 3.25 4.19
N ILE A 149 -6.21 3.40 5.35
CA ILE A 149 -6.20 4.67 6.11
C ILE A 149 -5.52 5.78 5.30
N SER A 150 -4.47 5.47 4.55
CA SER A 150 -3.82 6.45 3.67
C SER A 150 -4.72 6.96 2.55
N GLN A 151 -5.66 6.14 2.07
CA GLN A 151 -6.54 6.49 0.96
C GLN A 151 -7.78 7.25 1.43
N ASP A 152 -8.40 6.77 2.50
CA ASP A 152 -9.60 7.36 3.09
C ASP A 152 -9.57 7.16 4.62
N PRO A 153 -8.89 8.06 5.35
CA PRO A 153 -8.81 7.98 6.80
C PRO A 153 -10.17 8.19 7.47
N GLU A 154 -11.11 8.87 6.81
CA GLU A 154 -12.43 9.07 7.40
C GLU A 154 -13.21 7.75 7.47
N THR A 155 -13.10 6.91 6.44
CA THR A 155 -13.77 5.60 6.40
C THR A 155 -13.01 4.53 7.17
N TRP A 156 -11.68 4.51 7.08
CA TRP A 156 -10.86 3.40 7.59
C TRP A 156 -10.07 3.71 8.86
N GLY A 157 -10.14 4.95 9.37
CA GLY A 157 -9.33 5.43 10.50
C GLY A 157 -9.45 4.59 11.78
N ALA A 158 -10.59 3.94 12.01
CA ALA A 158 -10.79 3.05 13.16
C ALA A 158 -9.86 1.80 13.16
N LEU A 159 -9.18 1.51 12.04
CA LEU A 159 -8.18 0.44 11.92
C LEU A 159 -6.77 0.87 12.37
N ALA A 160 -6.57 2.13 12.77
CA ALA A 160 -5.24 2.67 13.06
C ALA A 160 -4.49 1.92 14.16
N GLU A 161 -5.19 1.42 15.18
CA GLU A 161 -4.61 0.58 16.23
C GLU A 161 -4.08 -0.72 15.63
N SER A 162 -4.90 -1.46 14.88
CA SER A 162 -4.50 -2.69 14.20
C SER A 162 -3.36 -2.48 13.19
N ALA A 163 -3.29 -1.31 12.57
CA ALA A 163 -2.22 -0.93 11.65
C ALA A 163 -0.89 -0.59 12.36
N ALA A 164 -0.94 -0.14 13.62
CA ALA A 164 0.24 0.24 14.40
C ALA A 164 0.94 -0.94 15.09
N ILE A 165 0.24 -2.05 15.31
CA ILE A 165 0.74 -3.18 16.12
C ILE A 165 1.95 -3.88 15.49
N ALA A 166 2.16 -3.82 14.17
CA ALA A 166 3.31 -4.45 13.50
C ALA A 166 4.68 -3.77 13.77
N THR A 167 4.74 -2.74 14.63
CA THR A 167 5.98 -1.98 14.90
C THR A 167 6.81 -2.52 16.06
N HIS A 168 6.40 -3.60 16.72
CA HIS A 168 7.19 -4.22 17.80
C HIS A 168 7.84 -5.53 17.35
N PRO A 169 9.18 -5.68 17.46
CA PRO A 169 9.77 -7.01 17.43
C PRO A 169 9.31 -7.75 18.68
N ALA A 170 8.78 -8.96 18.51
CA ALA A 170 8.68 -9.92 19.60
C ALA A 170 10.07 -10.03 20.25
N THR A 171 10.10 -9.84 21.57
CA THR A 171 11.30 -9.90 22.42
C THR A 171 11.99 -11.25 22.33
#